data_AF-A0A7S1IC98-F1
#
_entry.id   AF-A0A7S1IC98-F1
#
_cell.length_a   1.000
_cell.length_b   1.000
_cell.length_c   1.000
_cell.angle_alpha   90.00
_cell.angle_beta   90.00
_cell.angle_gamma   90.00
#
_symmetry.space_group_name_H-M   'P 1'
#
loop_
_entity.id
_entity.type
_entity.pdbx_description
1 polymer ?
#
loop_
_entity_poly.entity_id
_entity_poly.type
_entity_poly.pdbx_seq_one_letter_code
_entity_poly.pdbx_strand_id
1 'polypeptide(L)'
;PPLQFSPQELGAVQDEATLAEARSIFEQAEKAWPIVQRAVVGVTKEEYLWACSILHSRSFMQGAGPQQRHVLVPGIDMANHSFDPSCHVEYSYSFSWAWPCLE
;
A
#
# COMPACT_ATOMS: atom_id res chain seq x y z
N PRO A 1 9.28 3.35 0.23
CA PRO A 1 8.43 4.37 -0.43
C PRO A 1 9.00 5.77 -0.23
N PRO A 2 8.76 6.70 -1.17
CA PRO A 2 9.47 7.96 -1.21
C PRO A 2 9.21 8.89 -0.03
N LEU A 3 8.15 8.62 0.74
CA LEU A 3 7.67 9.38 1.90
C LEU A 3 8.69 9.62 3.01
N GLN A 4 9.81 8.90 3.01
CA GLN A 4 10.87 9.02 4.02
C GLN A 4 12.14 9.71 3.48
N PHE A 5 12.22 10.00 2.19
CA PHE A 5 13.38 10.68 1.62
C PHE A 5 13.35 12.17 1.94
N SER A 6 14.50 12.67 2.35
CA SER A 6 14.79 14.09 2.46
C SER A 6 14.85 14.75 1.07
N PRO A 7 14.64 16.08 0.99
CA PRO A 7 14.84 16.82 -0.26
C PRO A 7 16.22 16.62 -0.88
N GLN A 8 17.26 16.44 -0.06
CA GLN A 8 18.62 16.18 -0.50
C GLN A 8 18.76 14.83 -1.19
N GLU A 9 18.15 13.77 -0.63
CA GLU A 9 18.13 12.44 -1.23
C GLU A 9 17.35 12.41 -2.54
N LEU A 10 16.22 13.12 -2.60
CA LEU A 10 15.47 13.28 -3.86
C LEU A 10 16.27 14.06 -4.90
N GLY A 11 17.09 15.03 -4.50
CA GLY A 11 17.96 15.80 -5.41
C GLY A 11 19.04 14.96 -6.11
N ALA A 12 19.34 13.76 -5.60
CA ALA A 12 20.29 12.83 -6.24
C ALA A 12 19.63 11.96 -7.33
N VAL A 13 18.30 11.92 -7.40
CA VAL A 13 17.56 11.13 -8.40
C VAL A 13 17.56 11.90 -9.73
N GLN A 14 18.03 11.25 -10.78
CA GLN A 14 18.09 11.84 -12.13
C GLN A 14 16.85 11.51 -12.98
N ASP A 15 16.06 10.51 -12.58
CA ASP A 15 14.85 10.12 -13.30
C ASP A 15 13.66 11.00 -12.93
N GLU A 16 13.21 11.80 -13.90
CA GLU A 16 12.09 12.73 -13.72
C GLU A 16 10.76 12.02 -13.45
N ALA A 17 10.55 10.82 -14.03
CA ALA A 17 9.33 10.04 -13.81
C ALA A 17 9.22 9.58 -12.35
N THR A 18 10.29 8.98 -11.81
CA THR A 18 10.40 8.62 -10.39
C THR A 18 10.21 9.83 -9.48
N LEU A 19 10.78 10.99 -9.84
CA LEU A 19 10.61 12.23 -9.06
C LEU A 19 9.15 12.72 -9.08
N ALA A 20 8.48 12.67 -10.22
CA ALA A 20 7.09 13.07 -10.35
C ALA A 20 6.17 12.15 -9.53
N GLU A 21 6.42 10.84 -9.57
CA GLU A 21 5.70 9.86 -8.75
C GLU A 21 5.92 10.13 -7.26
N ALA A 22 7.17 10.32 -6.84
CA ALA A 22 7.51 10.63 -5.45
C ALA A 22 6.76 11.87 -4.94
N ARG A 23 6.76 12.96 -5.72
CA ARG A 23 6.02 14.19 -5.39
C ARG A 23 4.52 13.94 -5.27
N SER A 24 3.93 13.20 -6.21
CA SER A 24 2.52 12.84 -6.18
C SER A 24 2.15 12.07 -4.90
N ILE A 25 2.98 11.12 -4.49
CA ILE A 25 2.78 10.35 -3.26
C ILE A 25 2.84 11.26 -2.03
N PHE A 26 3.83 12.16 -1.95
CA PHE A 26 3.91 13.16 -0.86
C PHE A 26 2.68 14.06 -0.81
N GLU A 27 2.28 14.64 -1.94
CA GLU A 27 1.13 15.54 -2.01
C GLU A 27 -0.16 14.85 -1.58
N GLN A 28 -0.37 13.60 -1.99
CA GLN A 28 -1.54 12.81 -1.60
C GLN A 28 -1.51 12.50 -0.11
N ALA A 29 -0.35 12.13 0.45
CA ALA A 29 -0.20 11.87 1.87
C ALA A 29 -0.51 13.12 2.71
N GLU A 30 0.00 14.29 2.31
CA GLU A 30 -0.27 15.58 2.96
C GLU A 30 -1.75 15.97 2.88
N LYS A 31 -2.39 15.79 1.71
CA LYS A 31 -3.82 16.07 1.53
C LYS A 31 -4.71 15.20 2.42
N ALA A 32 -4.35 13.93 2.60
CA ALA A 32 -5.12 12.99 3.40
C ALA A 32 -4.87 13.10 4.92
N TRP A 33 -3.71 13.63 5.35
CA TRP A 33 -3.35 13.70 6.77
C TRP A 33 -4.42 14.37 7.67
N PRO A 34 -5.00 15.55 7.33
CA PRO A 34 -6.03 16.17 8.17
C PRO A 34 -7.30 15.33 8.32
N ILE A 35 -7.57 14.43 7.36
CA ILE A 35 -8.72 13.51 7.42
C ILE A 35 -8.42 12.42 8.45
N VAL A 36 -7.24 11.81 8.36
CA VAL A 36 -6.80 10.74 9.27
C VAL A 36 -6.66 11.25 10.70
N GLN A 37 -6.04 12.42 10.89
CA GLN A 37 -5.86 13.04 12.20
C GLN A 37 -7.18 13.26 12.94
N ARG A 38 -8.27 13.54 12.22
CA ARG A 38 -9.62 13.67 12.81
C ARG A 38 -10.31 12.34 13.06
N ALA A 39 -10.02 11.33 12.26
CA ALA A 39 -10.66 10.02 12.34
C ALA A 39 -10.02 9.09 13.38
N VAL A 40 -8.73 9.28 13.66
CA VAL A 40 -7.95 8.39 14.55
C VAL A 40 -7.36 9.22 15.69
N VAL A 41 -7.83 8.95 16.91
CA VAL A 41 -7.40 9.69 18.10
C VAL A 41 -5.96 9.32 18.46
N GLY A 42 -5.11 10.32 18.68
CA GLY A 42 -3.75 10.14 19.19
C GLY A 42 -2.71 9.72 18.15
N VAL A 43 -3.09 9.56 16.88
CA VAL A 43 -2.13 9.25 15.81
C VAL A 43 -1.24 10.44 15.52
N THR A 44 0.06 10.18 15.38
CA THR A 44 1.05 11.15 14.94
C THR A 44 1.20 11.13 13.42
N LYS A 45 1.74 12.22 12.85
CA LYS A 45 2.02 12.28 11.42
C LYS A 45 3.06 11.22 11.00
N GLU A 46 4.02 10.94 11.88
CA GLU A 46 5.05 9.93 11.65
C GLU A 46 4.44 8.52 11.56
N GLU A 47 3.56 8.14 12.50
CA GLU A 47 2.86 6.85 12.46
C GLU A 47 1.98 6.70 11.22
N TYR A 48 1.33 7.79 10.79
CA TYR A 48 0.56 7.80 9.54
C TYR A 48 1.44 7.57 8.32
N LEU A 49 2.58 8.28 8.20
CA LEU A 49 3.51 8.10 7.08
C LEU A 49 4.15 6.71 7.11
N TRP A 50 4.43 6.17 8.30
CA TRP A 50 4.86 4.79 8.48
C TRP A 50 3.80 3.79 7.99
N ALA A 51 2.53 3.98 8.37
CA ALA A 51 1.44 3.12 7.92
C ALA A 51 1.22 3.17 6.40
N CYS A 52 1.29 4.37 5.79
CA CYS A 52 1.28 4.52 4.33
C CYS A 52 2.45 3.77 3.68
N SER A 53 3.62 3.80 4.32
CA SER A 53 4.81 3.10 3.83
C SER A 53 4.65 1.58 3.85
N ILE A 54 4.06 1.04 4.91
CA ILE A 54 3.69 -0.38 5.01
C ILE A 54 2.67 -0.74 3.92
N LEU A 55 1.57 0.03 3.79
CA LEU A 55 0.54 -0.23 2.78
C LEU A 55 1.13 -0.25 1.36
N HIS A 56 1.99 0.70 1.02
CA HIS A 56 2.62 0.78 -0.30
C HIS A 56 3.56 -0.39 -0.61
N SER A 57 4.24 -0.95 0.40
CA SER A 57 5.34 -1.92 0.18
C SER A 57 4.98 -3.36 0.49
N ARG A 58 3.95 -3.59 1.31
CA ARG A 58 3.59 -4.92 1.84
C ARG A 58 2.21 -5.39 1.42
N SER A 59 1.37 -4.50 0.93
CA SER A 59 0.02 -4.89 0.50
C SER A 59 0.02 -5.49 -0.90
N PHE A 60 -0.93 -6.38 -1.12
CA PHE A 60 -1.24 -6.92 -2.42
C PHE A 60 -2.54 -6.30 -2.93
N MET A 61 -2.63 -6.09 -4.24
CA MET A 61 -3.87 -5.65 -4.86
C MET A 61 -4.75 -6.84 -5.20
N GLN A 62 -5.97 -6.85 -4.66
CA GLN A 62 -6.99 -7.85 -4.96
C GLN A 62 -8.13 -7.23 -5.76
N GLY A 63 -8.61 -7.95 -6.78
CA GLY A 63 -9.70 -7.52 -7.65
C GLY A 63 -9.24 -6.81 -8.92
N ALA A 64 -10.20 -6.36 -9.73
CA ALA A 64 -9.95 -5.64 -10.97
C ALA A 64 -10.83 -4.39 -11.08
N GLY A 65 -10.32 -3.34 -11.74
CA GLY A 65 -11.04 -2.09 -11.96
C GLY A 65 -11.41 -1.36 -10.66
N PRO A 66 -12.60 -0.75 -10.56
CA PRO A 66 -12.96 0.14 -9.46
C PRO A 66 -13.17 -0.55 -8.10
N GLN A 67 -13.21 -1.88 -8.07
CA GLN A 67 -13.37 -2.68 -6.84
C GLN A 67 -12.02 -3.17 -6.29
N GLN A 68 -10.91 -2.70 -6.86
CA GLN A 68 -9.58 -3.07 -6.40
C GLN A 68 -9.36 -2.60 -4.96
N ARG A 69 -8.81 -3.48 -4.13
CA ARG A 69 -8.50 -3.18 -2.73
C ARG A 69 -7.11 -3.65 -2.35
N HIS A 70 -6.51 -2.94 -1.41
CA HIS A 70 -5.29 -3.37 -0.75
C HIS A 70 -5.61 -4.47 0.28
N VAL A 71 -4.82 -5.54 0.27
CA VAL A 71 -4.91 -6.64 1.23
C VAL A 71 -3.53 -6.85 1.85
N LEU A 72 -3.47 -6.86 3.18
CA LEU A 72 -2.29 -7.26 3.94
C LEU A 72 -2.45 -8.71 4.36
N VAL A 73 -1.48 -9.56 4.02
CA VAL A 73 -1.49 -10.98 4.38
C VAL A 73 -0.27 -11.29 5.25
N PRO A 74 -0.43 -11.40 6.57
CA PRO A 74 0.68 -11.64 7.49
C PRO A 74 1.47 -12.89 7.10
N GLY A 75 2.80 -12.76 7.07
CA GLY A 75 3.73 -13.83 6.76
C GLY A 75 4.01 -13.97 5.26
N ILE A 76 3.02 -13.74 4.40
CA ILE A 76 3.24 -13.68 2.94
C ILE A 76 3.95 -12.36 2.59
N ASP A 77 3.59 -11.26 3.25
CA ASP A 77 4.19 -9.94 3.08
C ASP A 77 5.68 -9.87 3.43
N MET A 78 6.22 -10.91 4.07
CA MET A 78 7.64 -11.06 4.36
C MET A 78 8.45 -11.56 3.16
N ALA A 79 7.82 -12.12 2.13
CA ALA A 79 8.50 -12.56 0.92
C ALA A 79 9.06 -11.34 0.16
N ASN A 80 10.32 -11.41 -0.25
CA ASN A 80 10.95 -10.36 -1.04
C ASN A 80 10.76 -10.60 -2.54
N HIS A 81 10.91 -9.54 -3.31
CA HIS A 81 11.02 -9.63 -4.76
C HIS A 81 12.40 -10.16 -5.18
N SER A 82 12.44 -10.99 -6.23
CA SER A 82 13.64 -11.44 -6.92
C SER A 82 13.37 -11.38 -8.43
N PHE A 83 14.41 -11.05 -9.21
CA PHE A 83 14.34 -11.15 -10.68
C PHE A 83 14.32 -12.61 -11.17
N ASP A 84 14.67 -13.57 -10.31
CA ASP A 84 14.49 -15.01 -10.50
C ASP A 84 13.60 -15.55 -9.35
N PRO A 85 12.26 -15.49 -9.49
CA PRO A 85 11.35 -15.83 -8.42
C PRO A 85 11.21 -17.35 -8.24
N SER A 86 11.29 -17.82 -6.99
CA SER A 86 11.07 -19.23 -6.63
C SER A 86 9.66 -19.52 -6.08
N CYS A 87 8.85 -18.48 -5.89
CA CYS A 87 7.47 -18.56 -5.45
C CYS A 87 6.63 -17.42 -6.05
N HIS A 88 5.31 -17.60 -6.08
CA HIS A 88 4.37 -16.55 -6.44
C HIS A 88 3.14 -16.62 -5.54
N VAL A 89 2.40 -15.50 -5.44
CA VAL A 89 1.13 -15.44 -4.72
C VAL A 89 0.00 -15.74 -5.70
N GLU A 90 -0.79 -16.76 -5.39
CA GLU A 90 -2.00 -17.10 -6.12
C GLU A 90 -3.23 -16.81 -5.27
N TYR A 91 -4.23 -16.14 -5.86
CA TYR A 91 -5.53 -15.94 -5.24
C TYR A 91 -6.46 -17.06 -5.67
N SER A 92 -6.70 -18.03 -4.79
CA SER A 92 -7.73 -19.04 -5.00
C SER A 92 -9.07 -18.60 -4.38
N TYR A 93 -10.12 -18.62 -5.19
CA TYR A 93 -11.48 -18.33 -4.73
C TYR A 93 -12.23 -19.66 -4.57
N SER A 94 -12.51 -20.06 -3.33
CA SER A 94 -13.47 -21.15 -3.08
C SER A 94 -14.88 -20.56 -3.05
N PHE A 95 -15.66 -20.80 -4.10
CA PHE A 95 -17.08 -20.46 -4.14
C PHE A 95 -17.84 -21.46 -3.26
N SER A 96 -18.14 -21.11 -1.99
CA SER A 96 -19.09 -21.92 -1.21
C SER A 96 -20.50 -21.45 -1.53
N TRP A 97 -21.25 -22.27 -2.27
CA TRP A 97 -22.70 -22.18 -2.29
C TRP A 97 -23.19 -22.57 -0.88
N ALA A 98 -23.35 -21.58 0.00
CA ALA A 98 -24.24 -21.75 1.14
C ALA A 98 -25.65 -21.78 0.56
N TRP A 99 -26.21 -22.99 0.44
CA TRP A 99 -27.62 -23.21 0.14
C TRP A 99 -28.45 -22.35 1.10
N PRO A 100 -29.40 -21.54 0.63
CA PRO A 100 -30.32 -20.91 1.57
C PRO A 100 -31.13 -22.04 2.21
N CYS A 101 -30.94 -22.26 3.49
CA CYS A 101 -31.93 -22.93 4.31
C CYS A 101 -33.22 -22.11 4.16
N LEU A 102 -34.17 -22.66 3.42
CA LEU A 102 -35.54 -22.15 3.36
C LEU A 102 -36.13 -22.32 4.76
N GLU A 103 -36.50 -21.20 5.39
CA GLU A 103 -37.43 -21.19 6.53
C GLU A 103 -38.86 -21.53 6.07
#